data_AF-A0A449BBB0-F1
#
_entry.id   AF-A0A449BBB0-F1
#
_cell.length_a   1.000
_cell.length_b   1.000
_cell.length_c   1.000
_cell.angle_alpha   90.00
_cell.angle_beta   90.00
_cell.angle_gamma   90.00
#
_symmetry.space_group_name_H-M   'P 1'
#
loop_
_entity.id
_entity.type
_entity.pdbx_description
1 polymer ?
#
loop_
_entity_poly.entity_id
_entity_poly.type
_entity_poly.pdbx_seq_one_letter_code
_entity_poly.pdbx_strand_id
1 'polypeptide(L)'
;MIITNINWNNNSLLELKKYLESQSKKEKIEWTKKIVNTDYKVLAIPTPILNKLAKEMSKTNFKDYLDLKSFDNHEMTVVYGVLIGYLKSFEEFKKYLDILVYKIDNWATCDLIPFKNFLDTNKEELFQLGLYYANKEEPFLKRVGLNVMLSYVKEDEYVDKVYALLDQFSNEEHYYVNMMNAWIVSYLFIFNREKTLNYLENHKLNKFTINKAIQKCRDSFRVTKEDKEMLLKYKVK
;
A
#
# COMPACT_ATOMS: atom_id res chain seq x y z
N MET A 1 17.42 -22.27 -0.32
CA MET A 1 16.56 -22.54 -1.49
C MET A 1 17.21 -21.88 -2.68
N ILE A 2 17.58 -22.65 -3.70
CA ILE A 2 18.10 -22.11 -4.96
C ILE A 2 16.88 -21.79 -5.82
N ILE A 3 16.61 -20.51 -6.07
CA ILE A 3 15.39 -20.07 -6.79
C ILE A 3 15.55 -20.16 -8.31
N THR A 4 16.78 -20.23 -8.80
CA THR A 4 17.07 -20.33 -10.24
C THR A 4 16.51 -21.65 -10.81
N ASN A 5 15.67 -21.54 -11.82
CA ASN A 5 15.02 -22.66 -12.55
C ASN A 5 14.00 -23.48 -11.75
N ILE A 6 13.35 -22.89 -10.75
CA ILE A 6 12.22 -23.55 -10.07
C ILE A 6 11.00 -23.64 -10.98
N ASN A 7 10.42 -24.84 -11.06
CA ASN A 7 9.06 -25.05 -11.52
C ASN A 7 8.11 -25.00 -10.32
N TRP A 8 7.17 -24.07 -10.33
CA TRP A 8 6.26 -23.88 -9.20
C TRP A 8 5.14 -24.92 -9.21
N ASN A 9 5.02 -25.63 -8.09
CA ASN A 9 4.00 -26.64 -7.82
C ASN A 9 3.91 -26.82 -6.29
N ASN A 10 3.09 -27.75 -5.83
CA ASN A 10 2.90 -28.01 -4.39
C ASN A 10 4.21 -28.40 -3.65
N ASN A 11 5.16 -29.07 -4.32
CA ASN A 11 6.42 -29.46 -3.70
C ASN A 11 7.36 -28.26 -3.52
N SER A 12 7.55 -27.45 -4.56
CA SER A 12 8.38 -26.23 -4.47
C SER A 12 7.73 -25.17 -3.56
N LEU A 13 6.41 -25.16 -3.44
CA LEU A 13 5.69 -24.38 -2.44
C LEU A 13 6.00 -24.83 -1.01
N LEU A 14 6.07 -26.14 -0.75
CA LEU A 14 6.47 -26.66 0.56
C LEU A 14 7.92 -26.28 0.89
N GLU A 15 8.82 -26.32 -0.09
CA GLU A 15 10.20 -25.84 0.07
C GLU A 15 10.27 -24.35 0.38
N LEU A 16 9.46 -23.53 -0.30
CA LEU A 16 9.33 -22.10 0.00
C LEU A 16 8.87 -21.86 1.43
N LYS A 17 7.85 -22.60 1.89
CA LYS A 17 7.37 -22.53 3.29
C LYS A 17 8.49 -22.86 4.27
N LYS A 18 9.24 -23.95 4.07
CA LYS A 18 10.40 -24.31 4.90
C LYS A 18 11.48 -23.22 4.87
N TYR A 19 11.74 -22.63 3.70
CA TYR A 19 12.68 -21.52 3.58
C TYR A 19 12.22 -20.31 4.40
N LEU A 20 10.96 -19.87 4.28
CA LEU A 20 10.43 -18.76 5.07
C LEU A 20 10.50 -19.03 6.57
N GLU A 21 10.14 -20.23 7.03
CA GLU A 21 10.29 -20.63 8.44
C GLU A 21 11.76 -20.54 8.91
N SER A 22 12.72 -20.92 8.06
CA SER A 22 14.16 -20.81 8.38
C SER A 22 14.64 -19.35 8.51
N GLN A 23 13.93 -18.40 7.88
CA GLN A 23 14.24 -16.97 7.97
C GLN A 23 13.51 -16.28 9.14
N SER A 24 12.62 -17.00 9.84
CA SER A 24 11.79 -16.44 10.89
C SER A 24 12.61 -15.84 12.03
N LYS A 25 12.16 -14.70 12.54
CA LYS A 25 12.68 -14.03 13.74
C LYS A 25 11.70 -14.26 14.89
N LYS A 26 11.77 -15.45 15.49
CA LYS A 26 10.80 -15.93 16.49
C LYS A 26 10.60 -14.95 17.64
N GLU A 27 11.68 -14.32 18.10
CA GLU A 27 11.70 -13.32 19.17
C GLU A 27 10.94 -12.03 18.82
N LYS A 28 10.68 -11.77 17.53
CA LYS A 28 9.96 -10.58 17.04
C LYS A 28 8.52 -10.86 16.61
N ILE A 29 8.07 -12.10 16.62
CA ILE A 29 6.73 -12.48 16.10
C ILE A 29 5.62 -11.71 16.83
N GLU A 30 5.59 -11.74 18.16
CA GLU A 30 4.55 -11.08 18.95
C GLU A 30 4.50 -9.57 18.73
N TRP A 31 5.68 -8.95 18.64
CA TRP A 31 5.79 -7.51 18.38
C TRP A 31 5.31 -7.16 16.96
N THR A 32 5.76 -7.91 15.96
CA THR A 32 5.35 -7.70 14.56
C THR A 32 3.85 -7.92 14.40
N LYS A 33 3.29 -8.98 15.01
CA LYS A 33 1.84 -9.27 14.94
C LYS A 33 1.00 -8.12 15.50
N LYS A 34 1.43 -7.51 16.61
CA LYS A 34 0.77 -6.33 17.20
C LYS A 34 0.84 -5.09 16.30
N ILE A 35 1.95 -4.88 15.60
CA ILE A 35 2.13 -3.71 14.72
C ILE A 35 1.37 -3.86 13.41
N VAL A 36 1.48 -5.02 12.78
CA VAL A 36 0.81 -5.31 11.51
C VAL A 36 -0.69 -5.45 11.73
N ASN A 37 -1.09 -6.01 12.89
CA ASN A 37 -2.47 -6.31 13.25
C ASN A 37 -3.14 -7.21 12.21
N THR A 38 -2.67 -8.46 12.15
CA THR A 38 -3.10 -9.49 11.20
C THR A 38 -3.50 -10.77 11.92
N ASP A 39 -4.50 -11.46 11.40
CA ASP A 39 -4.95 -12.76 11.88
C ASP A 39 -4.07 -13.91 11.36
N TYR A 40 -3.32 -13.68 10.29
CA TYR A 40 -2.37 -14.66 9.77
C TYR A 40 -1.28 -15.03 10.78
N LYS A 41 -0.69 -16.22 10.56
CA LYS A 41 0.60 -16.55 11.15
C LYS A 41 1.64 -15.52 10.68
N VAL A 42 2.52 -15.08 11.57
CA VAL A 42 3.60 -14.13 11.29
C VAL A 42 4.94 -14.82 11.54
N LEU A 43 5.89 -14.66 10.62
CA LEU A 43 7.26 -15.15 10.74
C LEU A 43 8.25 -14.05 11.13
N ALA A 44 7.81 -12.79 11.09
CA ALA A 44 8.59 -11.58 11.38
C ALA A 44 9.84 -11.45 10.49
N ILE A 45 9.71 -11.80 9.22
CA ILE A 45 10.80 -11.66 8.24
C ILE A 45 10.86 -10.19 7.78
N PRO A 46 12.03 -9.52 7.85
CA PRO A 46 12.17 -8.15 7.37
C PRO A 46 11.79 -7.97 5.89
N THR A 47 11.04 -6.91 5.58
CA THR A 47 10.60 -6.57 4.22
C THR A 47 11.72 -6.59 3.17
N PRO A 48 12.95 -6.10 3.42
CA PRO A 48 14.03 -6.20 2.42
C PRO A 48 14.35 -7.64 1.97
N ILE A 49 14.20 -8.62 2.88
CA ILE A 49 14.40 -10.04 2.54
C ILE A 49 13.25 -10.54 1.66
N LEU A 50 12.01 -10.16 1.99
CA LEU A 50 10.83 -10.53 1.19
C LEU A 50 10.87 -9.90 -0.21
N ASN A 51 11.27 -8.64 -0.32
CA ASN A 51 11.46 -7.98 -1.62
C ASN A 51 12.56 -8.64 -2.45
N LYS A 52 13.68 -9.01 -1.82
CA LYS A 52 14.75 -9.76 -2.50
C LYS A 52 14.25 -11.12 -2.99
N LEU A 53 13.49 -11.83 -2.16
CA LEU A 53 12.88 -13.10 -2.50
C LEU A 53 11.94 -12.96 -3.71
N ALA A 54 10.99 -12.02 -3.67
CA ALA A 54 10.07 -11.76 -4.77
C ALA A 54 10.81 -11.40 -6.08
N LYS A 55 11.89 -10.60 -5.98
CA LYS A 55 12.74 -10.26 -7.13
C LYS A 55 13.47 -11.45 -7.73
N GLU A 56 13.93 -12.40 -6.92
CA GLU A 56 14.54 -13.63 -7.46
C GLU A 56 13.49 -14.56 -8.04
N MET A 57 12.31 -14.66 -7.42
CA MET A 57 11.19 -15.44 -7.95
C MET A 57 10.73 -14.89 -9.31
N SER A 58 10.71 -13.57 -9.51
CA SER A 58 10.25 -12.96 -10.77
C SER A 58 11.10 -13.29 -12.00
N LYS A 59 12.29 -13.89 -11.81
CA LYS A 59 13.15 -14.40 -12.88
C LYS A 59 12.80 -15.83 -13.32
N THR A 60 11.80 -16.45 -12.71
CA THR A 60 11.32 -17.81 -13.00
C THR A 60 9.95 -17.75 -13.69
N ASN A 61 9.30 -18.91 -13.90
CA ASN A 61 7.89 -18.98 -14.30
C ASN A 61 6.97 -18.64 -13.11
N PHE A 62 7.12 -17.45 -12.52
CA PHE A 62 6.49 -17.07 -11.26
C PHE A 62 4.96 -16.96 -11.32
N LYS A 63 4.37 -16.92 -12.52
CA LYS A 63 2.91 -17.00 -12.70
C LYS A 63 2.36 -18.32 -12.17
N ASP A 64 3.07 -19.43 -12.37
CA ASP A 64 2.72 -20.72 -11.82
C ASP A 64 2.64 -20.67 -10.28
N TYR A 65 3.52 -19.89 -9.62
CA TYR A 65 3.42 -19.64 -8.18
C TYR A 65 2.19 -18.80 -7.81
N LEU A 66 1.91 -17.73 -8.56
CA LEU A 66 0.73 -16.88 -8.32
C LEU A 66 -0.57 -17.69 -8.47
N ASP A 67 -0.60 -18.67 -9.37
CA ASP A 67 -1.74 -19.54 -9.60
C ASP A 67 -1.95 -20.59 -8.49
N LEU A 68 -0.92 -20.89 -7.67
CA LEU A 68 -1.07 -21.72 -6.47
C LEU A 68 -1.87 -21.02 -5.35
N LYS A 69 -2.00 -19.69 -5.40
CA LYS A 69 -2.84 -18.88 -4.47
C LYS A 69 -2.62 -19.22 -2.98
N SER A 70 -1.36 -19.39 -2.59
CA SER A 70 -0.99 -19.80 -1.22
C SER A 70 -0.79 -18.57 -0.32
N PHE A 71 -1.62 -18.44 0.70
CA PHE A 71 -1.64 -17.31 1.64
C PHE A 71 -1.56 -17.78 3.11
N ASP A 72 -0.69 -18.75 3.42
CA ASP A 72 -0.69 -19.42 4.73
C ASP A 72 -0.18 -18.55 5.89
N ASN A 73 0.57 -17.50 5.57
CA ASN A 73 1.13 -16.56 6.54
C ASN A 73 1.23 -15.16 5.93
N HIS A 74 1.46 -14.17 6.79
CA HIS A 74 1.59 -12.77 6.40
C HIS A 74 2.68 -12.57 5.35
N GLU A 75 3.85 -13.18 5.53
CA GLU A 75 4.99 -13.04 4.63
C GLU A 75 4.70 -13.58 3.21
N MET A 76 3.95 -14.67 3.07
CA MET A 76 3.54 -15.19 1.76
C MET A 76 2.57 -14.23 1.07
N THR A 77 1.65 -13.62 1.81
CA THR A 77 0.74 -12.61 1.27
C THR A 77 1.51 -11.36 0.81
N VAL A 78 2.54 -10.95 1.55
CA VAL A 78 3.46 -9.87 1.14
C VAL A 78 4.25 -10.25 -0.10
N VAL A 79 4.85 -11.45 -0.15
CA VAL A 79 5.61 -11.92 -1.33
C VAL A 79 4.71 -11.93 -2.56
N TYR A 80 3.47 -12.43 -2.45
CA TYR A 80 2.49 -12.38 -3.53
C TYR A 80 2.24 -10.95 -4.02
N GLY A 81 1.97 -10.02 -3.10
CA GLY A 81 1.69 -8.62 -3.43
C GLY A 81 2.86 -7.85 -4.05
N VAL A 82 4.08 -8.16 -3.65
CA VAL A 82 5.28 -7.58 -4.29
C VAL A 82 5.51 -8.23 -5.67
N LEU A 83 5.28 -9.54 -5.77
CA LEU A 83 5.56 -10.32 -6.98
C LEU A 83 4.64 -9.97 -8.15
N ILE A 84 3.36 -9.66 -7.90
CA ILE A 84 2.44 -9.20 -8.97
C ILE A 84 2.97 -7.93 -9.64
N GLY A 85 3.76 -7.11 -8.95
CA GLY A 85 4.43 -5.94 -9.51
C GLY A 85 5.43 -6.21 -10.61
N TYR A 86 5.88 -7.44 -10.78
CA TYR A 86 6.79 -7.85 -11.86
C TYR A 86 6.06 -8.33 -13.12
N LEU A 87 4.72 -8.35 -13.09
CA LEU A 87 3.93 -8.61 -14.30
C LEU A 87 4.08 -7.45 -15.27
N LYS A 88 4.23 -7.76 -16.56
CA LYS A 88 4.40 -6.76 -17.62
C LYS A 88 3.08 -6.18 -18.11
N SER A 89 2.01 -6.97 -18.05
CA SER A 89 0.67 -6.56 -18.46
C SER A 89 -0.11 -6.04 -17.26
N PHE A 90 -0.71 -4.86 -17.43
CA PHE A 90 -1.62 -4.30 -16.43
C PHE A 90 -2.87 -5.18 -16.22
N GLU A 91 -3.38 -5.81 -17.28
CA GLU A 91 -4.52 -6.74 -17.18
C GLU A 91 -4.18 -7.96 -16.32
N GLU A 92 -2.98 -8.52 -16.51
CA GLU A 92 -2.50 -9.62 -15.68
C GLU A 92 -2.30 -9.16 -14.23
N PHE A 93 -1.67 -8.00 -14.02
CA PHE A 93 -1.52 -7.42 -12.69
C PHE A 93 -2.86 -7.29 -11.98
N LYS A 94 -3.86 -6.71 -12.65
CA LYS A 94 -5.22 -6.56 -12.13
C LYS A 94 -5.84 -7.91 -11.79
N LYS A 95 -5.73 -8.92 -12.66
CA LYS A 95 -6.26 -10.28 -12.42
C LYS A 95 -5.74 -10.87 -11.10
N TYR A 96 -4.44 -10.76 -10.83
CA TYR A 96 -3.87 -11.30 -9.58
C TYR A 96 -4.11 -10.37 -8.38
N LEU A 97 -4.18 -9.06 -8.59
CA LEU A 97 -4.58 -8.11 -7.55
C LEU A 97 -6.01 -8.41 -7.06
N ASP A 98 -6.95 -8.65 -7.97
CA ASP A 98 -8.36 -8.96 -7.65
C ASP A 98 -8.49 -10.23 -6.79
N ILE A 99 -7.49 -11.13 -6.82
CA ILE A 99 -7.41 -12.27 -5.89
C ILE A 99 -6.81 -11.85 -4.55
N LEU A 100 -5.70 -11.11 -4.60
CA LEU A 100 -4.93 -10.70 -3.42
C LEU A 100 -5.76 -9.82 -2.48
N VAL A 101 -6.54 -8.86 -2.99
CA VAL A 101 -7.27 -7.89 -2.16
C VAL A 101 -8.20 -8.54 -1.15
N TYR A 102 -8.80 -9.69 -1.46
CA TYR A 102 -9.66 -10.46 -0.54
C TYR A 102 -8.88 -11.34 0.45
N LYS A 103 -7.54 -11.29 0.39
CA LYS A 103 -6.63 -11.98 1.31
C LYS A 103 -5.91 -11.01 2.23
N ILE A 104 -6.05 -9.70 2.02
CA ILE A 104 -5.42 -8.68 2.85
C ILE A 104 -6.32 -8.38 4.06
N ASP A 105 -5.74 -8.53 5.25
CA ASP A 105 -6.36 -8.22 6.54
C ASP A 105 -5.60 -7.14 7.32
N ASN A 106 -4.60 -6.50 6.69
CA ASN A 106 -3.68 -5.60 7.36
C ASN A 106 -3.18 -4.48 6.43
N TRP A 107 -2.74 -3.38 7.04
CA TRP A 107 -2.28 -2.19 6.33
C TRP A 107 -0.95 -2.40 5.59
N ALA A 108 -0.06 -3.23 6.14
CA ALA A 108 1.31 -3.39 5.64
C ALA A 108 1.32 -4.06 4.26
N THR A 109 0.48 -5.07 4.05
CA THR A 109 0.36 -5.72 2.75
C THR A 109 -0.21 -4.77 1.69
N CYS A 110 -1.21 -3.94 2.02
CA CYS A 110 -1.74 -2.93 1.08
C CYS A 110 -0.63 -2.03 0.53
N ASP A 111 0.22 -1.54 1.43
CA ASP A 111 1.21 -0.49 1.14
C ASP A 111 2.41 -1.01 0.33
N LEU A 112 2.66 -2.32 0.36
CA LEU A 112 3.78 -2.95 -0.35
C LEU A 112 3.47 -3.31 -1.81
N ILE A 113 2.22 -3.16 -2.25
CA ILE A 113 1.84 -3.39 -3.64
C ILE A 113 2.44 -2.28 -4.53
N PRO A 114 3.25 -2.60 -5.54
CA PRO A 114 4.04 -1.61 -6.27
C PRO A 114 3.28 -1.00 -7.47
N PHE A 115 2.19 -0.27 -7.20
CA PHE A 115 1.36 0.35 -8.24
C PHE A 115 2.12 1.28 -9.19
N LYS A 116 3.17 1.94 -8.70
CA LYS A 116 4.00 2.87 -9.48
C LYS A 116 4.64 2.25 -10.72
N ASN A 117 4.79 0.92 -10.76
CA ASN A 117 5.34 0.22 -11.93
C ASN A 117 4.47 0.39 -13.19
N PHE A 118 3.20 0.75 -13.03
CA PHE A 118 2.24 0.93 -14.11
C PHE A 118 1.84 2.40 -14.35
N LEU A 119 2.43 3.34 -13.58
CA LEU A 119 2.04 4.75 -13.64
C LEU A 119 2.34 5.37 -15.02
N ASP A 120 3.47 5.00 -15.63
CA ASP A 120 3.91 5.56 -16.91
C ASP A 120 3.27 4.86 -18.11
N THR A 121 2.83 3.61 -17.96
CA THR A 121 2.31 2.78 -19.08
C THR A 121 0.79 2.66 -19.11
N ASN A 122 0.11 2.80 -17.97
CA ASN A 122 -1.32 2.55 -17.80
C ASN A 122 -1.93 3.60 -16.86
N LYS A 123 -1.58 4.86 -17.08
CA LYS A 123 -1.84 5.97 -16.15
C LYS A 123 -3.31 6.16 -15.84
N GLU A 124 -4.19 6.16 -16.84
CA GLU A 124 -5.62 6.38 -16.60
C GLU A 124 -6.28 5.10 -16.05
N GLU A 125 -5.94 3.92 -16.57
CA GLU A 125 -6.51 2.65 -16.12
C GLU A 125 -6.14 2.33 -14.67
N LEU A 126 -4.90 2.64 -14.27
CA LEU A 126 -4.47 2.53 -12.88
C LEU A 126 -5.24 3.54 -12.01
N PHE A 127 -5.48 4.77 -12.48
CA PHE A 127 -6.25 5.76 -11.72
C PHE A 127 -7.69 5.27 -11.49
N GLN A 128 -8.34 4.76 -12.54
CA GLN A 128 -9.68 4.17 -12.47
C GLN A 128 -9.73 2.94 -11.54
N LEU A 129 -8.69 2.11 -11.54
CA LEU A 129 -8.56 1.00 -10.59
C LEU A 129 -8.50 1.49 -9.15
N GLY A 130 -7.76 2.57 -8.90
CA GLY A 130 -7.70 3.21 -7.59
C GLY A 130 -9.06 3.73 -7.13
N LEU A 131 -9.80 4.42 -8.01
CA LEU A 131 -11.17 4.87 -7.74
C LEU A 131 -12.11 3.70 -7.44
N TYR A 132 -12.02 2.62 -8.24
CA TYR A 132 -12.84 1.43 -8.05
C TYR A 132 -12.67 0.82 -6.65
N TYR A 133 -11.41 0.68 -6.20
CA TYR A 133 -11.12 0.11 -4.88
C TYR A 133 -11.41 1.07 -3.73
N ALA A 134 -11.18 2.37 -3.91
CA ALA A 134 -11.47 3.38 -2.90
C ALA A 134 -12.97 3.49 -2.56
N ASN A 135 -13.84 3.13 -3.50
CA ASN A 135 -15.31 3.12 -3.34
C ASN A 135 -15.88 1.80 -2.80
N LYS A 136 -15.04 0.84 -2.40
CA LYS A 136 -15.51 -0.40 -1.74
C LYS A 136 -15.85 -0.14 -0.29
N GLU A 137 -16.63 -1.01 0.33
CA GLU A 137 -16.98 -0.89 1.75
C GLU A 137 -15.85 -1.41 2.65
N GLU A 138 -15.17 -2.47 2.22
CA GLU A 138 -14.13 -3.14 2.98
C GLU A 138 -12.91 -2.23 3.20
N PRO A 139 -12.48 -1.99 4.45
CA PRO A 139 -11.45 -0.99 4.73
C PRO A 139 -10.10 -1.21 4.04
N PHE A 140 -9.69 -2.47 3.86
CA PHE A 140 -8.43 -2.77 3.19
C PHE A 140 -8.53 -2.69 1.67
N LEU A 141 -9.71 -2.89 1.08
CA LEU A 141 -9.96 -2.59 -0.33
C LEU A 141 -9.92 -1.07 -0.54
N LYS A 142 -10.59 -0.28 0.33
CA LYS A 142 -10.46 1.18 0.34
C LYS A 142 -9.00 1.62 0.41
N ARG A 143 -8.23 1.05 1.35
CA ARG A 143 -6.81 1.37 1.52
C ARG A 143 -5.97 1.01 0.30
N VAL A 144 -6.26 -0.09 -0.39
CA VAL A 144 -5.61 -0.44 -1.66
C VAL A 144 -5.87 0.64 -2.72
N GLY A 145 -7.12 1.08 -2.87
CA GLY A 145 -7.46 2.18 -3.78
C GLY A 145 -6.74 3.48 -3.44
N LEU A 146 -6.67 3.83 -2.15
CA LEU A 146 -5.92 4.98 -1.66
C LEU A 146 -4.40 4.84 -1.85
N ASN A 147 -3.84 3.63 -1.78
CA ASN A 147 -2.43 3.38 -2.12
C ASN A 147 -2.13 3.65 -3.59
N VAL A 148 -3.08 3.37 -4.49
CA VAL A 148 -2.95 3.78 -5.89
C VAL A 148 -2.83 5.31 -5.98
N MET A 149 -3.67 6.07 -5.27
CA MET A 149 -3.67 7.54 -5.28
C MET A 149 -2.35 8.16 -4.82
N LEU A 150 -1.60 7.51 -3.92
CA LEU A 150 -0.24 7.95 -3.55
C LEU A 150 0.73 7.99 -4.74
N SER A 151 0.45 7.28 -5.82
CA SER A 151 1.25 7.33 -7.05
C SER A 151 1.00 8.62 -7.85
N TYR A 152 -0.16 9.26 -7.68
CA TYR A 152 -0.61 10.42 -8.46
C TYR A 152 -0.37 11.76 -7.78
N VAL A 153 0.14 11.79 -6.55
CA VAL A 153 0.39 13.03 -5.79
C VAL A 153 1.43 13.95 -6.45
N LYS A 154 2.17 13.48 -7.46
CA LYS A 154 3.10 14.29 -8.26
C LYS A 154 2.57 14.63 -9.65
N GLU A 155 1.45 14.04 -10.04
CA GLU A 155 0.87 14.17 -11.38
C GLU A 155 -0.13 15.33 -11.36
N ASP A 156 0.32 16.53 -11.73
CA ASP A 156 -0.45 17.78 -11.55
C ASP A 156 -1.88 17.71 -12.11
N GLU A 157 -2.07 17.01 -13.25
CA GLU A 157 -3.35 16.79 -13.92
C GLU A 157 -4.34 15.90 -13.12
N TYR A 158 -3.84 15.13 -12.14
CA TYR A 158 -4.64 14.26 -11.29
C TYR A 158 -4.82 14.80 -9.86
N VAL A 159 -4.02 15.78 -9.44
CA VAL A 159 -4.03 16.30 -8.06
C VAL A 159 -5.44 16.73 -7.62
N ASP A 160 -6.16 17.46 -8.46
CA ASP A 160 -7.53 17.90 -8.14
C ASP A 160 -8.52 16.74 -8.08
N LYS A 161 -8.33 15.71 -8.91
CA LYS A 161 -9.11 14.47 -8.85
C LYS A 161 -8.83 13.69 -7.55
N VAL A 162 -7.57 13.70 -7.08
CA VAL A 162 -7.21 13.09 -5.80
C VAL A 162 -7.89 13.83 -4.63
N TYR A 163 -7.89 15.17 -4.61
CA TYR A 163 -8.65 15.93 -3.59
C TYR A 163 -10.14 15.59 -3.61
N ALA A 164 -10.75 15.54 -4.79
CA ALA A 164 -12.16 15.21 -4.95
C ALA A 164 -12.51 13.80 -4.42
N LEU A 165 -11.60 12.83 -4.59
CA LEU A 165 -11.75 11.50 -3.99
C LEU A 165 -11.62 11.56 -2.46
N LEU A 166 -10.60 12.25 -1.93
CA LEU A 166 -10.38 12.33 -0.48
C LEU A 166 -11.60 12.91 0.25
N ASP A 167 -12.26 13.92 -0.33
CA ASP A 167 -13.46 14.53 0.25
C ASP A 167 -14.66 13.58 0.39
N GLN A 168 -14.64 12.41 -0.24
CA GLN A 168 -15.65 11.36 -0.05
C GLN A 168 -15.51 10.64 1.30
N PHE A 169 -14.35 10.75 1.95
CA PHE A 169 -14.04 10.09 3.24
C PHE A 169 -14.37 10.97 4.46
N SER A 170 -15.29 11.93 4.31
CA SER A 170 -15.72 12.82 5.40
C SER A 170 -16.24 12.08 6.64
N ASN A 171 -16.93 10.96 6.42
CA ASN A 171 -17.52 10.11 7.46
C ASN A 171 -16.73 8.82 7.72
N GLU A 172 -15.51 8.69 7.21
CA GLU A 172 -14.72 7.48 7.40
C GLU A 172 -14.30 7.33 8.87
N GLU A 173 -14.60 6.19 9.48
CA GLU A 173 -14.30 5.89 10.87
C GLU A 173 -13.11 4.93 11.02
N HIS A 174 -12.80 4.16 9.98
CA HIS A 174 -11.77 3.13 10.05
C HIS A 174 -10.37 3.75 10.13
N TYR A 175 -9.68 3.46 11.24
CA TYR A 175 -8.36 4.03 11.56
C TYR A 175 -7.35 3.91 10.42
N TYR A 176 -7.22 2.73 9.80
CA TYR A 176 -6.24 2.54 8.73
C TYR A 176 -6.62 3.25 7.43
N VAL A 177 -7.91 3.47 7.15
CA VAL A 177 -8.31 4.23 5.94
C VAL A 177 -7.99 5.70 6.16
N ASN A 178 -8.40 6.25 7.30
CA ASN A 178 -8.08 7.60 7.74
C ASN A 178 -6.56 7.88 7.80
N MET A 179 -5.76 6.91 8.25
CA MET A 179 -4.30 7.03 8.23
C MET A 179 -3.74 7.18 6.81
N MET A 180 -4.34 6.50 5.84
CA MET A 180 -3.93 6.59 4.44
C MET A 180 -4.32 7.94 3.83
N ASN A 181 -5.55 8.40 4.06
CA ASN A 181 -5.99 9.74 3.65
C ASN A 181 -5.05 10.81 4.21
N ALA A 182 -4.70 10.73 5.50
CA ALA A 182 -3.78 11.66 6.14
C ALA A 182 -2.39 11.63 5.51
N TRP A 183 -1.93 10.45 5.11
CA TRP A 183 -0.66 10.30 4.39
C TRP A 183 -0.74 10.96 3.02
N ILE A 184 -1.79 10.72 2.24
CA ILE A 184 -1.98 11.33 0.92
C ILE A 184 -1.98 12.85 1.03
N VAL A 185 -2.77 13.44 1.95
CA VAL A 185 -2.79 14.89 2.17
C VAL A 185 -1.40 15.44 2.50
N SER A 186 -0.63 14.76 3.36
CA SER A 186 0.73 15.22 3.69
C SER A 186 1.68 15.17 2.49
N TYR A 187 1.48 14.21 1.57
CA TYR A 187 2.29 14.12 0.36
C TYR A 187 1.85 15.14 -0.69
N LEU A 188 0.54 15.38 -0.81
CA LEU A 188 0.00 16.46 -1.63
C LEU A 188 0.58 17.80 -1.18
N PHE A 189 0.68 18.06 0.12
CA PHE A 189 1.33 19.27 0.63
C PHE A 189 2.81 19.37 0.20
N ILE A 190 3.56 18.26 0.33
CA ILE A 190 4.98 18.22 0.00
C ILE A 190 5.24 18.49 -1.49
N PHE A 191 4.36 18.02 -2.39
CA PHE A 191 4.57 18.13 -3.83
C PHE A 191 3.77 19.25 -4.50
N ASN A 192 2.67 19.71 -3.88
CA ASN A 192 1.71 20.67 -4.43
C ASN A 192 1.26 21.65 -3.33
N ARG A 193 2.23 22.35 -2.71
CA ARG A 193 2.02 23.22 -1.55
C ARG A 193 0.83 24.18 -1.70
N GLU A 194 0.81 25.01 -2.75
CA GLU A 194 -0.24 26.03 -2.95
C GLU A 194 -1.62 25.40 -3.16
N LYS A 195 -1.73 24.37 -4.03
CA LYS A 195 -2.98 23.64 -4.24
C LYS A 195 -3.49 23.02 -2.94
N THR A 196 -2.58 22.48 -2.12
CA THR A 196 -2.95 21.86 -0.85
C THR A 196 -3.42 22.90 0.16
N LEU A 197 -2.80 24.09 0.21
CA LEU A 197 -3.26 25.16 1.09
C LEU A 197 -4.66 25.62 0.73
N ASN A 198 -4.95 25.80 -0.56
CA ASN A 198 -6.29 26.12 -1.04
C ASN A 198 -7.30 25.01 -0.68
N TYR A 199 -6.90 23.74 -0.83
CA TYR A 199 -7.73 22.60 -0.43
C TYR A 199 -8.03 22.60 1.07
N LEU A 200 -7.04 22.90 1.93
CA LEU A 200 -7.20 22.91 3.38
C LEU A 200 -8.16 24.01 3.88
N GLU A 201 -8.47 25.05 3.10
CA GLU A 201 -9.48 26.05 3.46
C GLU A 201 -10.92 25.50 3.39
N ASN A 202 -11.19 24.49 2.53
CA ASN A 202 -12.54 24.01 2.23
C ASN A 202 -12.69 22.48 2.18
N HIS A 203 -11.77 21.73 2.81
CA HIS A 203 -11.78 20.27 2.80
C HIS A 203 -13.05 19.69 3.46
N LYS A 204 -13.39 18.44 3.13
CA LYS A 204 -14.50 17.70 3.79
C LYS A 204 -14.04 16.59 4.75
N LEU A 205 -12.74 16.32 4.78
CA LEU A 205 -12.16 15.26 5.60
C LEU A 205 -12.42 15.42 7.10
N ASN A 206 -12.56 14.30 7.79
CA ASN A 206 -12.76 14.28 9.24
C ASN A 206 -11.55 14.86 10.01
N LYS A 207 -11.83 15.25 11.27
CA LYS A 207 -10.86 15.82 12.21
C LYS A 207 -9.61 14.98 12.37
N PHE A 208 -9.75 13.65 12.48
CA PHE A 208 -8.59 12.77 12.65
C PHE A 208 -7.65 12.89 11.45
N THR A 209 -8.19 12.81 10.24
CA THR A 209 -7.41 12.80 9.00
C THR A 209 -6.60 14.08 8.84
N ILE A 210 -7.23 15.25 9.01
CA ILE A 210 -6.57 16.54 8.86
C ILE A 210 -5.50 16.75 9.93
N ASN A 211 -5.84 16.50 11.20
CA ASN A 211 -4.88 16.66 12.29
C ASN A 211 -3.70 15.71 12.14
N LYS A 212 -3.93 14.49 11.63
CA LYS A 212 -2.88 13.51 11.37
C LYS A 212 -2.04 13.89 10.14
N ALA A 213 -2.63 14.46 9.10
CA ALA A 213 -1.90 14.98 7.93
C ALA A 213 -0.96 16.11 8.34
N ILE A 214 -1.44 17.06 9.15
CA ILE A 214 -0.64 18.15 9.70
C ILE A 214 0.50 17.59 10.56
N GLN A 215 0.23 16.61 11.43
CA GLN A 215 1.28 15.93 12.20
C GLN A 215 2.34 15.30 11.27
N LYS A 216 1.93 14.58 10.22
CA LYS A 216 2.85 13.98 9.24
C LYS A 216 3.70 15.04 8.51
N CYS A 217 3.14 16.19 8.17
CA CYS A 217 3.93 17.31 7.62
C CYS A 217 4.95 17.82 8.64
N ARG A 218 4.57 17.93 9.92
CA ARG A 218 5.46 18.39 11.00
C ARG A 218 6.61 17.42 11.28
N ASP A 219 6.36 16.12 11.18
CA ASP A 219 7.37 15.08 11.38
C ASP A 219 8.28 14.92 10.15
N SER A 220 7.90 15.46 8.98
CA SER A 220 8.66 15.34 7.74
C SER A 220 9.84 16.33 7.69
N PHE A 221 11.03 15.83 7.33
CA PHE A 221 12.19 16.68 7.02
C PHE A 221 12.05 17.45 5.69
N ARG A 222 11.06 17.10 4.85
CA ARG A 222 10.81 17.75 3.55
C ARG A 222 9.96 19.02 3.65
N VAL A 223 9.46 19.35 4.84
CA VAL A 223 8.62 20.52 5.09
C VAL A 223 9.43 21.54 5.89
N THR A 224 9.39 22.82 5.50
CA THR A 224 10.13 23.90 6.16
C THR A 224 9.58 24.17 7.57
N LYS A 225 10.39 24.77 8.44
CA LYS A 225 9.94 25.11 9.80
C LYS A 225 8.74 26.07 9.76
N GLU A 226 8.79 27.02 8.85
CA GLU A 226 7.74 28.03 8.63
C GLU A 226 6.43 27.36 8.22
N ASP A 227 6.48 26.39 7.28
CA ASP A 227 5.29 25.65 6.85
C ASP A 227 4.73 24.76 7.96
N LYS A 228 5.58 24.16 8.78
CA LYS A 228 5.14 23.34 9.92
C LYS A 228 4.34 24.14 10.94
N GLU A 229 4.77 25.37 11.23
CA GLU A 229 4.06 26.26 12.15
C GLU A 229 2.79 26.82 11.50
N MET A 230 2.85 27.22 10.23
CA MET A 230 1.70 27.72 9.49
C MET A 230 0.58 26.67 9.42
N LEU A 231 0.90 25.40 9.16
CA LEU A 231 -0.09 24.32 9.05
C LEU A 231 -0.92 24.12 10.32
N LEU A 232 -0.46 24.58 11.49
CA LEU A 232 -1.22 24.50 12.73
C LEU A 232 -2.55 25.26 12.69
N LYS A 233 -2.66 26.31 11.88
CA LYS A 233 -3.90 27.08 11.73
C LYS A 233 -5.04 26.24 11.12
N TYR A 234 -4.70 25.19 10.37
CA TYR A 234 -5.66 24.28 9.73
C TYR A 234 -6.06 23.10 10.62
N LYS A 235 -5.57 23.02 11.87
CA LYS A 235 -6.02 21.95 12.78
C LYS A 235 -7.49 22.10 13.10
N VAL A 236 -8.23 21.01 12.94
CA VAL A 236 -9.65 20.94 13.31
C VAL A 236 -9.75 20.74 14.83
N LYS A 237 -10.48 21.66 15.49
CA LYS A 237 -10.63 21.70 16.95
C LYS A 237 -11.46 20.57 17.51
#